data_AF-A0A0D6JBJ1-F1
#
_entry.id   AF-A0A0D6JBJ1-F1
#
_cell.length_a   1.000
_cell.length_b   1.000
_cell.length_c   1.000
_cell.angle_alpha   90.00
_cell.angle_beta   90.00
_cell.angle_gamma   90.00
#
_symmetry.space_group_name_H-M   'P 1'
#
loop_
_entity.id
_entity.type
_entity.pdbx_description
1 polymer ?
#
loop_
_entity_poly.entity_id
_entity_poly.type
_entity_poly.pdbx_seq_one_letter_code
_entity_poly.pdbx_strand_id
1 'polypeptide(L)' 'MTNAQEKHVTRIAASKGYLLEKVGKGPHHGRFALVNKKEGNRAHSGIPDAEFSFTLQEAEDWLAKH' A
#
# COMPACT_ATOMS: atom_id res chain seq x y z
N MET A 1 5.79 0.19 16.93
CA MET A 1 4.59 -0.60 16.60
C MET A 1 4.40 -0.87 15.09
N THR A 2 5.26 -0.34 14.21
CA THR A 2 5.09 -0.34 12.75
C THR A 2 5.36 -1.69 12.05
N ASN A 3 6.17 -2.58 12.63
CA ASN A 3 6.63 -3.79 11.93
C ASN A 3 5.57 -4.91 11.87
N ALA A 4 4.67 -4.99 12.86
CA ALA A 4 3.60 -5.99 12.86
C ALA A 4 2.49 -5.66 11.85
N GLN A 5 2.09 -4.39 11.77
CA GLN A 5 1.10 -3.93 10.81
C GLN A 5 1.64 -4.02 9.38
N GLU A 6 2.90 -3.63 9.14
CA GLU A 6 3.52 -3.78 7.82
C GLU A 6 3.52 -5.24 7.34
N LYS A 7 3.91 -6.18 8.21
CA LYS A 7 3.85 -7.63 7.90
C LYS A 7 2.42 -8.09 7.64
N HIS A 8 1.46 -7.61 8.42
CA HIS A 8 0.05 -7.95 8.25
C HIS A 8 -0.48 -7.50 6.89
N VAL A 9 -0.33 -6.22 6.56
CA VAL A 9 -0.76 -5.62 5.30
C VAL A 9 -0.03 -6.26 4.12
N THR A 10 1.27 -6.54 4.25
CA THR A 10 2.05 -7.25 3.22
C THR A 10 1.46 -8.63 2.92
N ARG A 11 1.05 -9.38 3.95
CA ARG A 11 0.43 -10.70 3.80
C ARG A 11 -0.93 -10.60 3.11
N ILE A 12 -1.77 -9.63 3.48
CA ILE A 12 -3.07 -9.40 2.83
C ILE A 12 -2.87 -9.00 1.36
N ALA A 13 -1.97 -8.04 1.10
CA ALA A 13 -1.64 -7.58 -0.25
C ALA A 13 -1.20 -8.77 -1.12
N ALA A 14 -0.27 -9.60 -0.63
CA ALA A 14 0.19 -10.78 -1.35
C ALA A 14 -0.94 -11.77 -1.66
N SER A 15 -1.86 -11.99 -0.72
CA SER A 15 -3.03 -12.85 -0.92
C SER A 15 -3.98 -12.34 -2.01
N LYS A 16 -3.99 -11.03 -2.27
CA LYS A 16 -4.83 -10.37 -3.28
C LYS A 16 -4.09 -10.07 -4.58
N GLY A 17 -2.85 -10.53 -4.73
CA GLY A 17 -2.05 -10.29 -5.94
C GLY A 17 -1.37 -8.92 -5.99
N TYR A 18 -1.26 -8.23 -4.86
CA TYR A 18 -0.56 -6.95 -4.74
C TYR A 18 0.81 -7.12 -4.06
N LEU A 19 1.72 -6.18 -4.31
CA LEU A 19 2.98 -6.01 -3.61
C LEU A 19 2.93 -4.68 -2.85
N LEU A 20 3.24 -4.71 -1.55
CA LEU A 20 3.39 -3.50 -0.75
C LEU A 20 4.83 -2.99 -0.87
N GLU A 21 5.03 -1.83 -1.50
CA GLU A 21 6.34 -1.20 -1.67
C GLU A 21 6.44 0.06 -0.81
N LYS A 22 7.61 0.34 -0.22
CA LYS A 22 7.84 1.60 0.48
C LYS A 22 8.10 2.72 -0.53
N VAL A 23 7.34 3.81 -0.42
CA VAL A 23 7.57 5.00 -1.24
C VAL A 23 8.63 5.84 -0.53
N GLY A 24 9.81 5.96 -1.14
CA GLY A 24 11.01 6.51 -0.49
C GLY A 24 11.05 8.03 -0.34
N LYS A 25 11.64 8.46 0.79
CA LYS A 25 12.19 9.76 1.24
C LYS A 25 11.53 11.08 0.81
N GLY A 26 11.44 12.00 1.78
CA GLY A 26 10.87 13.34 1.62
C GLY A 26 9.50 13.44 2.32
N PRO A 27 8.53 14.22 1.81
CA PRO A 27 7.21 14.39 2.43
C PRO A 27 6.38 13.10 2.49
N HIS A 28 6.76 12.06 1.74
CA HIS A 28 6.11 10.75 1.73
C HIS A 28 6.79 9.71 2.65
N HIS A 29 7.67 10.14 3.56
CA HIS A 29 8.30 9.25 4.53
C HIS A 29 7.25 8.50 5.36
N GLY A 30 7.25 7.17 5.28
CA GLY A 30 6.27 6.31 5.97
C GLY A 30 5.03 5.95 5.15
N ARG A 31 4.99 6.28 3.86
CA ARG A 31 3.94 5.85 2.93
C ARG A 31 4.38 4.65 2.07
N PHE A 32 3.39 3.94 1.55
CA PHE A 32 3.53 2.69 0.82
C PHE A 32 2.75 2.76 -0.50
N ALA A 33 3.17 2.04 -1.52
CA ALA A 33 2.39 1.82 -2.74
C ALA A 33 1.94 0.37 -2.78
N LEU A 34 0.72 0.13 -3.27
CA LEU A 34 0.27 -1.21 -3.63
C LEU A 34 0.48 -1.40 -5.13
N VAL A 35 1.28 -2.36 -5.54
CA VAL A 35 1.56 -2.66 -6.95
C VAL A 35 0.82 -3.94 -7.34
N ASN A 36 -0.06 -3.87 -8.34
CA ASN A 36 -0.71 -5.04 -8.89
C ASN A 36 0.32 -5.92 -9.60
N LYS A 37 0.55 -7.14 -9.12
CA LYS A 37 1.55 -8.05 -9.71
C LYS A 37 1.19 -8.53 -11.11
N LYS A 38 -0.10 -8.52 -11.46
CA LYS A 38 -0.59 -8.94 -12.79
C LYS A 38 -0.37 -7.86 -13.84
N GLU A 39 -0.62 -6.61 -13.47
CA GLU A 39 -0.61 -5.47 -14.41
C GLU A 39 0.67 -4.63 -14.32
N GLY A 40 1.44 -4.76 -13.24
CA GLY A 40 2.62 -3.94 -12.98
C GLY A 40 2.32 -2.51 -12.53
N ASN A 41 1.05 -2.13 -12.42
CA ASN A 41 0.61 -0.77 -12.12
C ASN A 41 0.37 -0.56 -10.62
N ARG A 42 0.53 0.68 -10.17
CA ARG A 42 0.19 1.10 -8.80
C ARG A 42 -1.32 1.23 -8.66
N ALA A 43 -1.85 0.70 -7.56
CA ALA A 43 -3.24 0.89 -7.17
C ALA A 43 -3.49 2.36 -6.87
N HIS A 44 -4.61 2.86 -7.39
CA HIS A 44 -5.07 4.22 -7.14
C HIS A 44 -5.65 4.29 -5.73
N SER A 45 -5.05 5.08 -4.85
CA SER A 45 -5.47 5.25 -3.47
C SER A 45 -6.77 6.04 -3.34
N GLY A 46 -7.04 6.93 -4.32
CA GLY A 46 -8.17 7.86 -4.26
C GLY A 46 -8.00 8.97 -3.23
N ILE A 47 -6.79 9.14 -2.68
CA ILE A 47 -6.46 10.15 -1.67
C ILE A 47 -5.88 11.39 -2.35
N PRO A 48 -6.46 12.59 -2.12
CA PRO A 48 -5.87 13.84 -2.59
C PRO A 48 -4.42 14.00 -2.12
N ASP A 49 -3.54 14.47 -3.00
CA ASP A 49 -2.08 14.62 -2.77
C ASP A 49 -1.30 13.30 -2.52
N ALA A 50 -1.97 12.16 -2.61
CA ALA A 50 -1.37 10.85 -2.35
C ALA A 50 -1.94 9.75 -3.27
N GLU A 51 -2.24 10.09 -4.52
CA GLU A 51 -2.97 9.29 -5.53
C GLU A 51 -2.51 7.82 -5.69
N PHE A 52 -1.23 7.54 -5.48
CA PHE A 52 -0.64 6.19 -5.58
C PHE A 52 0.08 5.72 -4.31
N SER A 53 -0.18 6.38 -3.19
CA SER A 53 0.47 6.08 -1.91
C SER A 53 -0.54 5.95 -0.79
N PHE A 54 -0.22 5.13 0.20
CA PHE A 54 -1.07 4.72 1.30
C PHE A 54 -0.26 4.79 2.61
N THR A 55 -0.88 5.17 3.72
CA THR A 55 -0.45 4.69 5.02
C THR A 55 -0.76 3.19 5.15
N LEU A 56 -0.20 2.51 6.16
CA LEU A 56 -0.52 1.09 6.38
C LEU A 56 -2.03 0.87 6.62
N GLN A 57 -2.69 1.79 7.34
CA GLN A 57 -4.13 1.71 7.58
C GLN A 57 -4.92 1.92 6.28
N GLU A 58 -4.56 2.92 5.48
CA GLU A 58 -5.22 3.17 4.19
C GLU A 58 -5.06 1.98 3.23
N ALA A 59 -3.89 1.35 3.20
CA ALA A 59 -3.65 0.16 2.40
C ALA A 59 -4.50 -1.03 2.88
N GLU A 60 -4.61 -1.22 4.19
CA GLU A 60 -5.46 -2.25 4.79
C GLU A 60 -6.93 -2.06 4.44
N ASP A 61 -7.45 -0.84 4.60
CA ASP A 61 -8.84 -0.50 4.28
C ASP A 61 -9.13 -0.65 2.78
N TRP A 62 -8.15 -0.28 1.93
CA TRP A 62 -8.26 -0.44 0.49
C TRP A 62 -8.31 -1.92 0.09
N LEU A 63 -7.44 -2.74 0.66
CA LEU A 63 -7.40 -4.19 0.44
C LEU A 63 -8.62 -4.91 1.03
N ALA A 64 -9.28 -4.36 2.05
CA ALA A 64 -10.54 -4.92 2.55
C ALA A 64 -11.70 -4.73 1.56
N LYS A 65 -11.64 -3.69 0.72
CA LYS A 65 -12.69 -3.33 -0.25
C LYS A 65 -12.50 -3.96 -1.64
N HIS A 66 -11.27 -4.30 -2.01
CA HIS A 66 -10.89 -4.89 -3.32
C HIS A 66 -10.34 -6.30 -3.11
#